data_AF-A0A0L8FWH2-F1
#
_entry.id   AF-A0A0L8FWH2-F1
#
_cell.length_a   1.000
_cell.length_b   1.000
_cell.length_c   1.000
_cell.angle_alpha   90.00
_cell.angle_beta   90.00
_cell.angle_gamma   90.00
#
_symmetry.space_group_name_H-M   'P 1'
#
loop_
_entity.id
_entity.type
_entity.pdbx_description
1 polymer ?
#
loop_
_entity_poly.entity_id
_entity_poly.type
_entity_poly.pdbx_seq_one_letter_code
_entity_poly.pdbx_strand_id
1 'polypeptide(L)' 'MILISNQMRWVGHLARMQDDGLSKQLFYGELQRGKLPTHKPKKRFRDVDKSNLKALIVEVEDREQMTQD' A
#
# COMPACT_ATOMS: atom_id res chain seq x y z
N MET A 1 -4.25 14.09 1.55
CA MET A 1 -2.82 13.68 1.44
C MET A 1 -2.22 13.11 2.73
N ILE A 2 -2.36 13.72 3.91
CA ILE A 2 -1.64 13.32 5.15
C ILE A 2 -1.78 11.83 5.52
N LEU A 3 -2.98 11.25 5.40
CA LEU A 3 -3.22 9.83 5.70
C LEU A 3 -2.42 8.90 4.78
N ILE A 4 -2.39 9.21 3.48
CA ILE A 4 -1.68 8.43 2.46
C ILE A 4 -0.17 8.53 2.70
N SER A 5 0.35 9.72 2.97
CA SER A 5 1.78 9.91 3.25
C SER A 5 2.25 9.14 4.48
N ASN A 6 1.45 9.11 5.55
CA ASN A 6 1.75 8.33 6.76
C ASN A 6 1.69 6.82 6.50
N GLN A 7 0.71 6.37 5.72
CA GLN A 7 0.63 4.98 5.28
C GLN A 7 1.87 4.59 4.45
N MET A 8 2.27 5.41 3.48
CA MET A 8 3.46 5.17 2.65
C MET A 8 4.75 5.11 3.46
N ARG A 9 4.93 6.00 4.44
CA ARG A 9 6.08 5.96 5.35
C ARG A 9 6.13 4.65 6.15
N TRP A 10 4.97 4.20 6.62
CA TRP A 10 4.86 2.96 7.39
C TRP A 10 5.12 1.72 6.52
N VAL A 11 4.64 1.69 5.27
CA VAL A 11 4.95 0.61 4.30
C VAL A 11 6.43 0.59 3.94
N GLY A 12 7.03 1.76 3.70
CA GLY A 12 8.47 1.88 3.46
C GLY A 12 9.31 1.44 4.68
N HIS A 13 8.80 1.63 5.89
CA HIS A 13 9.42 1.10 7.11
C HIS A 13 9.29 -0.43 7.20
N LEU A 14 8.09 -0.97 6.96
CA LEU A 14 7.82 -2.42 6.90
C LEU A 14 8.66 -3.13 5.84
N ALA A 15 8.92 -2.50 4.69
CA ALA A 15 9.79 -3.06 3.66
C ALA A 15 11.24 -3.25 4.15
N ARG A 16 11.72 -2.35 5.03
CA ARG A 16 13.08 -2.39 5.61
C ARG A 16 13.16 -3.21 6.91
N MET A 17 12.02 -3.53 7.53
CA MET A 17 11.99 -4.47 8.66
C MET A 17 12.44 -5.86 8.21
N GLN A 18 12.99 -6.60 9.16
CA GLN A 18 13.50 -7.96 8.98
C GLN A 18 12.30 -8.94 8.84
N ASP A 19 12.43 -10.00 8.01
CA ASP A 19 11.30 -10.86 7.56
C ASP A 19 10.73 -11.78 8.66
N ASP A 20 11.42 -11.87 9.78
CA ASP A 20 11.03 -12.53 11.02
C ASP A 20 9.98 -11.74 11.82
N GLY A 21 9.77 -10.45 11.50
CA GLY A 21 8.77 -9.62 12.16
C GLY A 21 7.34 -10.04 11.79
N LEU A 22 6.53 -10.40 12.80
CA LEU A 22 5.10 -10.71 12.65
C LEU A 22 4.35 -9.63 11.85
N SER A 23 4.70 -8.36 12.05
CA SER A 23 4.12 -7.23 11.32
C SER A 23 4.35 -7.32 9.81
N LYS A 24 5.56 -7.71 9.37
CA LYS A 24 5.92 -7.87 7.96
C LYS A 24 5.28 -9.13 7.37
N GLN A 25 5.27 -10.21 8.13
CA GLN A 25 4.61 -11.47 7.74
C GLN A 25 3.09 -11.33 7.62
N LEU A 26 2.43 -10.61 8.52
CA LEU A 26 0.99 -10.36 8.43
C LEU A 26 0.66 -9.44 7.25
N PHE A 27 1.53 -8.48 6.95
CA PHE A 27 1.33 -7.50 5.90
C PHE A 27 1.54 -8.08 4.50
N TYR A 28 2.61 -8.85 4.31
CA TYR A 28 3.00 -9.45 3.02
C TYR A 28 2.57 -10.90 2.87
N GLY A 29 2.12 -11.54 3.95
CA GLY A 29 1.71 -12.94 3.97
C GLY A 29 0.50 -13.17 3.09
N GLU A 30 0.58 -14.21 2.29
CA GLU A 30 -0.56 -14.73 1.55
C GLU A 30 -1.27 -15.79 2.39
N LEU A 31 -2.59 -15.89 2.21
CA LEU A 31 -3.39 -16.88 2.92
C LEU A 31 -3.01 -18.27 2.40
N GLN A 32 -2.35 -19.09 3.23
CA GLN A 32 -1.87 -20.41 2.81
C GLN A 32 -3.01 -21.41 2.51
N ARG A 33 -4.19 -21.24 3.14
CA ARG A 33 -5.39 -22.07 2.93
C ARG A 33 -6.67 -21.23 3.07
N GLY A 34 -7.65 -21.48 2.21
CA GLY A 34 -8.98 -20.87 2.26
C GLY A 34 -9.30 -19.99 1.05
N LYS A 35 -10.55 -20.03 0.58
CA LYS A 35 -11.06 -19.14 -0.48
C LYS A 35 -11.74 -17.95 0.21
N LEU A 36 -11.31 -16.73 -0.12
CA LEU A 36 -11.94 -15.52 0.43
C LEU A 36 -13.35 -15.34 -0.15
N PRO A 37 -14.33 -14.88 0.64
CA PRO A 37 -15.68 -14.65 0.16
C PRO A 37 -15.70 -13.61 -0.97
N THR A 38 -16.30 -14.00 -2.10
CA THR A 38 -16.32 -13.26 -3.39
C THR A 38 -17.02 -11.90 -3.31
N HIS A 39 -17.88 -11.67 -2.32
CA HIS A 39 -18.84 -10.56 -2.35
C HIS A 39 -18.27 -9.17 -1.97
N LYS A 40 -16.98 -9.14 -1.61
CA LYS A 40 -16.02 -8.02 -1.52
C LYS A 40 -15.05 -8.40 -0.39
N PRO A 41 -13.91 -9.04 -0.70
CA PRO A 41 -12.88 -9.27 0.30
C PRO A 41 -12.57 -7.94 1.00
N LYS A 42 -12.41 -7.93 2.33
CA LYS A 42 -11.81 -6.78 3.02
C LYS A 42 -10.54 -6.44 2.25
N LYS A 43 -10.44 -5.21 1.70
CA LYS A 43 -9.24 -4.78 0.97
C LYS A 43 -8.04 -5.10 1.85
N ARG A 44 -7.12 -5.96 1.38
CA ARG A 44 -5.90 -6.20 2.14
C ARG A 44 -5.18 -4.87 2.26
N PHE A 45 -4.45 -4.68 3.35
CA PHE A 45 -3.67 -3.47 3.53
C PHE A 45 -2.73 -3.24 2.33
N ARG A 46 -2.16 -4.32 1.77
CA ARG A 46 -1.38 -4.30 0.53
C ARG A 46 -2.14 -3.77 -0.69
N ASP A 47 -3.43 -4.07 -0.81
CA ASP A 47 -4.26 -3.58 -1.93
C ASP A 47 -4.62 -2.10 -1.76
N VAL A 48 -4.80 -1.67 -0.50
CA VAL A 48 -4.95 -0.25 -0.15
C VAL A 48 -3.67 0.51 -0.49
N ASP A 49 -2.51 -0.03 -0.13
CA ASP A 49 -1.20 0.53 -0.47
C ASP A 49 -1.02 0.66 -1.99
N LYS A 50 -1.31 -0.39 -2.78
CA LYS A 50 -1.27 -0.30 -4.24
C LYS A 50 -2.19 0.78 -4.81
N SER A 51 -3.39 0.93 -4.26
CA SER A 51 -4.32 1.98 -4.70
C SER A 51 -3.84 3.37 -4.33
N ASN A 52 -3.24 3.52 -3.15
CA ASN A 52 -2.67 4.76 -2.67
C ASN A 52 -1.42 5.15 -3.46
N LEU A 53 -0.60 4.17 -3.87
CA LEU A 53 0.60 4.40 -4.69
C LEU A 53 0.20 4.90 -6.07
N LYS A 54 -0.83 4.31 -6.69
CA LYS A 54 -1.40 4.81 -7.94
C LYS A 54 -1.94 6.23 -7.79
N ALA A 55 -2.65 6.53 -6.69
CA ALA A 55 -3.14 7.87 -6.42
C ALA A 55 -1.99 8.88 -6.27
N LEU A 56 -0.88 8.48 -5.63
CA LEU A 56 0.31 9.32 -5.47
C LEU A 56 1.03 9.54 -6.81
N ILE A 57 1.19 8.51 -7.63
CA ILE A 57 1.85 8.61 -8.94
C ILE A 57 1.05 9.54 -9.87
N VAL A 58 -0.27 9.35 -9.94
CA VAL A 58 -1.15 10.22 -10.75
C VAL A 58 -1.12 11.68 -10.26
N GLU A 59 -1.05 11.89 -8.94
CA GLU A 59 -0.90 13.24 -8.36
C GLU A 59 0.46 13.87 -8.69
N VAL A 60 1.54 13.08 -8.75
CA VAL A 60 2.87 13.57 -9.14
C VAL A 60 2.90 13.95 -10.61
N GLU A 61 2.35 13.13 -11.50
CA GLU A 61 2.28 13.42 -12.94
C GLU A 61 1.45 14.69 -13.23
N ASP A 62 0.33 14.89 -12.53
CA ASP A 62 -0.51 16.10 -12.64
C ASP A 62 0.23 17.37 -12.16
N ARG A 63 1.03 17.24 -11.09
CA ARG A 63 1.83 18.35 -10.55
C ARG A 63 3.03 18.70 -11.44
N GLU A 64 3.71 17.72 -12.01
CA GLU A 64 4.82 17.95 -12.94
C GLU A 64 4.36 18.69 -14.20
N GLN A 65 3.17 18.37 -14.73
CA GLN A 65 2.57 19.10 -15.86
C GLN A 65 2.20 20.55 -15.51
N MET A 66 1.79 20.81 -14.27
CA MET A 66 1.48 22.18 -13.80
C MET A 66 2.72 23.03 -13.52
N THR A 67 3.91 22.43 -13.38
CA THR A 67 5.17 23.13 -13.08
C THR A 67 6.04 23.36 -14.32
N GLN A 68 5.53 23.01 -15.52
CA GLN A 68 6.18 23.30 -16.81
C GLN A 68 5.67 24.59 -17.48
N ASP A 69 4.99 25.48 -16.74
CA ASP A 69 4.63 26.84 -17.17
C ASP A 69 5.67 27.86 -16.65
#